data_AF-A0A6P6JZV5-F1
#
_entry.id   AF-A0A6P6JZV5-F1
#
_cell.length_a   1.000
_cell.length_b   1.000
_cell.length_c   1.000
_cell.angle_alpha   90.00
_cell.angle_beta   90.00
_cell.angle_gamma   90.00
#
_symmetry.space_group_name_H-M   'P 1'
#
loop_
_entity.id
_entity.type
_entity.pdbx_description
1 polymer ?
#
loop_
_entity_poly.entity_id
_entity_poly.type
_entity_poly.pdbx_seq_one_letter_code
_entity_poly.pdbx_strand_id
1 'polypeptide(L)'
;MNMRVFYKSLLSLLGFFSVQMKAETEVNIASWGTANQSTTFDGFNRDWNAQNAVNGSSSECSHTVEQSDPWWKLDLKKTYTVNRVTITNRICQTVNCEIWINGAVIRIGNDPSDVLGNPV
;
A
#
# COMPACT_ATOMS: atom_id res chain seq x y z
N MET A 1 18.79 -15.33 11.52
CA MET A 1 18.04 -15.58 12.77
C MET A 1 16.62 -15.96 12.38
N ASN A 2 16.18 -17.17 12.74
CA ASN A 2 14.91 -17.74 12.32
C ASN A 2 13.76 -17.05 13.07
N MET A 3 12.84 -16.43 12.33
CA MET A 3 11.56 -16.00 12.86
C MET A 3 10.47 -16.58 11.96
N ARG A 4 9.76 -17.57 12.47
CA ARG A 4 8.56 -18.14 11.86
C ARG A 4 7.38 -17.36 12.40
N VAL A 5 6.60 -16.77 11.51
CA VAL A 5 5.29 -16.21 11.81
C VAL A 5 4.35 -16.65 10.68
N PHE A 6 3.30 -17.38 11.02
CA PHE A 6 2.26 -17.83 10.10
C PHE A 6 1.05 -16.91 10.24
N TYR A 7 0.66 -16.19 9.19
CA TYR A 7 -0.66 -15.57 9.07
C TYR A 7 -1.12 -15.56 7.60
N LYS A 8 -2.45 -15.71 7.42
CA LYS A 8 -3.14 -15.88 6.13
C LYS A 8 -3.57 -14.53 5.54
N SER A 9 -3.35 -14.44 4.24
CA SER A 9 -4.05 -13.63 3.22
C SER A 9 -3.71 -12.15 3.14
N LEU A 10 -3.15 -11.76 2.00
CA LEU A 10 -2.42 -10.54 1.73
C LEU A 10 -3.27 -9.49 1.06
N LEU A 11 -3.52 -8.34 1.71
CA LEU A 11 -4.08 -7.21 0.99
C LEU A 11 -4.01 -5.78 1.53
N SER A 12 -3.22 -4.96 0.84
CA SER A 12 -2.99 -3.51 0.97
C SER A 12 -1.76 -3.14 1.81
N LEU A 13 -0.70 -2.78 1.09
CA LEU A 13 0.56 -2.24 1.57
C LEU A 13 0.59 -0.72 1.57
N LEU A 14 1.30 -0.16 2.55
CA LEU A 14 1.77 1.20 2.48
C LEU A 14 2.95 1.37 3.44
N GLY A 15 4.13 1.67 2.92
CA GLY A 15 4.76 2.91 3.35
C GLY A 15 6.27 2.99 3.47
N PHE A 16 6.78 3.47 4.62
CA PHE A 16 8.06 4.17 4.77
C PHE A 16 8.96 3.57 5.81
N PHE A 17 10.29 3.39 5.70
CA PHE A 17 11.42 3.68 6.66
C PHE A 17 12.46 4.10 5.63
N SER A 18 13.32 4.97 6.13
CA SER A 18 14.57 5.40 5.55
C SER A 18 15.72 4.50 5.94
N VAL A 19 16.74 4.45 5.08
CA VAL A 19 18.19 4.45 5.27
C VAL A 19 18.86 4.36 3.88
N GLN A 20 19.36 5.49 3.40
CA GLN A 20 20.78 5.59 3.07
C GLN A 20 21.27 6.97 3.51
N MET A 21 22.35 7.01 4.30
CA MET A 21 22.86 8.25 4.88
C MET A 21 23.50 9.14 3.81
N LYS A 22 22.81 10.23 3.48
CA LYS A 22 23.41 11.50 3.10
C LYS A 22 22.40 12.63 3.39
N ALA A 23 22.54 13.28 4.55
CA ALA A 23 21.69 14.32 5.15
C ALA A 23 20.35 13.84 5.79
N GLU A 24 20.11 14.19 7.05
CA GLU A 24 19.14 13.63 8.02
C GLU A 24 17.63 13.93 7.76
N THR A 25 17.11 13.76 6.54
CA THR A 25 15.66 13.89 6.28
C THR A 25 15.07 12.62 5.66
N GLU A 26 14.05 12.06 6.32
CA GLU A 26 13.23 10.99 5.75
C GLU A 26 12.39 11.56 4.60
N VAL A 27 12.57 11.02 3.38
CA VAL A 27 11.83 11.46 2.19
C VAL A 27 10.78 10.41 1.82
N ASN A 28 9.52 10.84 1.66
CA ASN A 28 8.47 9.98 1.13
C ASN A 28 8.64 9.77 -0.39
N ILE A 29 9.39 8.74 -0.75
CA ILE A 29 9.59 8.35 -2.15
C ILE A 29 8.33 7.77 -2.82
N ALA A 30 7.28 7.42 -2.05
CA ALA A 30 6.08 6.82 -2.62
C ALA A 30 5.34 7.78 -3.56
N SER A 31 5.40 9.08 -3.27
CA SER A 31 4.81 10.13 -4.11
C SER A 31 5.44 10.26 -5.50
N TRP A 32 6.63 9.68 -5.70
CA TRP A 32 7.33 9.69 -7.00
C TRP A 32 6.95 8.50 -7.88
N GLY A 33 6.30 7.49 -7.29
CA GLY A 33 5.89 6.28 -8.01
C GLY A 33 4.54 6.43 -8.70
N THR A 34 4.21 5.41 -9.48
CA THR A 34 2.88 5.25 -10.08
C THR A 34 2.14 4.14 -9.36
N ALA A 35 0.99 4.45 -8.78
CA ALA A 35 0.15 3.48 -8.12
C ALA A 35 -0.89 2.90 -9.08
N ASN A 36 -1.22 1.62 -8.90
CA ASN A 36 -2.35 0.97 -9.55
C ASN A 36 -3.05 0.04 -8.55
N GLN A 37 -4.30 -0.34 -8.85
CA GLN A 37 -5.09 -1.23 -8.02
C GLN A 37 -5.89 -2.21 -8.88
N SER A 38 -6.31 -3.33 -8.30
CA SER A 38 -7.05 -4.39 -8.98
C SER A 38 -8.30 -3.87 -9.70
N THR A 39 -9.02 -2.95 -9.05
CA THR A 39 -10.23 -2.29 -9.55
C THR A 39 -10.38 -0.93 -8.88
N THR A 40 -11.10 -0.01 -9.50
CA THR A 40 -11.47 1.26 -8.85
C THR A 40 -12.96 1.27 -8.55
N PHE A 41 -13.32 1.54 -7.29
CA PHE A 41 -14.71 1.77 -6.89
C PHE A 41 -15.19 3.11 -7.44
N ASP A 42 -16.34 3.11 -8.11
CA ASP A 42 -16.96 4.31 -8.68
C ASP A 42 -18.26 4.62 -7.95
N GLY A 43 -18.14 5.27 -6.80
CA GLY A 43 -19.28 5.64 -5.98
C GLY A 43 -19.00 6.87 -5.11
N PHE A 44 -20.07 7.45 -4.56
CA PHE A 44 -20.03 8.66 -3.75
C PHE A 44 -19.54 9.93 -4.49
N ASN A 45 -19.50 9.93 -5.82
CA ASN A 45 -19.05 11.04 -6.65
C ASN A 45 -17.66 11.59 -6.20
N ARG A 46 -16.74 10.66 -5.90
CA ARG A 46 -15.39 10.95 -5.41
C ARG A 46 -14.38 10.13 -6.21
N ASP A 47 -13.18 10.67 -6.36
CA ASP A 47 -12.05 9.92 -6.90
C ASP A 47 -11.48 8.93 -5.86
N TRP A 48 -11.40 7.66 -6.24
CA TRP A 48 -10.86 6.56 -5.44
C TRP A 48 -9.66 5.86 -6.09
N ASN A 49 -9.00 6.56 -7.02
CA ASN A 49 -7.83 6.07 -7.73
C ASN A 49 -6.71 5.62 -6.78
N ALA A 50 -5.93 4.65 -7.22
CA ALA A 50 -4.79 4.13 -6.48
C ALA A 50 -3.81 5.22 -6.05
N GLN A 51 -3.62 6.25 -6.88
CA GLN A 51 -2.69 7.36 -6.63
C GLN A 51 -3.05 8.19 -5.39
N ASN A 52 -4.30 8.14 -4.93
CA ASN A 52 -4.75 8.86 -3.73
C ASN A 52 -4.12 8.31 -2.43
N ALA A 53 -3.50 7.12 -2.48
CA ALA A 53 -2.91 6.45 -1.33
C ALA A 53 -1.36 6.49 -1.31
N VAL A 54 -0.71 7.51 -1.90
CA VAL A 54 0.77 7.63 -1.90
C VAL A 54 1.33 8.68 -0.94
N ASN A 55 0.49 9.63 -0.52
CA ASN A 55 0.89 10.78 0.30
C ASN A 55 0.63 10.59 1.80
N GLY A 56 -0.13 9.55 2.18
CA GLY A 56 -0.49 9.25 3.56
C GLY A 56 -1.56 10.17 4.16
N SER A 57 -2.20 11.01 3.34
CA SER A 57 -3.27 11.90 3.79
C SER A 57 -4.50 11.10 4.23
N SER A 58 -5.12 11.49 5.35
CA SER A 58 -6.41 10.95 5.76
C SER A 58 -7.59 11.55 4.99
N SER A 59 -7.35 12.62 4.21
CA SER A 59 -8.37 13.32 3.42
C SER A 59 -8.57 12.71 2.03
N GLU A 60 -7.72 11.76 1.62
CA GLU A 60 -7.69 11.12 0.31
C GLU A 60 -7.46 9.62 0.52
N CYS A 61 -8.16 8.76 -0.21
CA CYS A 61 -8.00 7.32 -0.09
C CYS A 61 -8.17 6.66 -1.46
N SER A 62 -7.51 5.53 -1.66
CA SER A 62 -7.87 4.59 -2.72
C SER A 62 -9.03 3.70 -2.28
N HIS A 63 -9.74 3.09 -3.23
CA HIS A 63 -10.81 2.14 -2.93
C HIS A 63 -11.01 1.16 -4.10
N THR A 64 -10.95 -0.14 -3.80
CA THR A 64 -11.33 -1.18 -4.75
C THR A 64 -12.81 -1.51 -4.63
N VAL A 65 -13.41 -2.14 -5.64
CA VAL A 65 -14.70 -2.80 -5.40
C VAL A 65 -14.51 -3.98 -4.46
N GLU A 66 -15.60 -4.47 -3.86
CA GLU A 66 -15.60 -5.73 -3.12
C GLU A 66 -15.31 -6.88 -4.09
N GLN A 67 -14.23 -7.61 -3.84
CA GLN A 67 -13.80 -8.75 -4.65
C GLN A 67 -12.94 -9.71 -3.81
N SER A 68 -12.65 -10.88 -4.38
CA SER A 68 -11.64 -11.79 -3.82
C SER A 68 -10.25 -11.29 -4.15
N ASP A 69 -9.35 -11.36 -3.17
CA ASP A 69 -7.96 -10.93 -3.29
C ASP A 69 -7.76 -9.60 -4.05
N PRO A 70 -8.34 -8.46 -3.60
CA PRO A 70 -8.04 -7.17 -4.20
C PRO A 70 -6.53 -6.88 -4.21
N TRP A 71 -6.04 -5.80 -4.80
CA TRP A 71 -4.66 -5.38 -4.49
C TRP A 71 -4.45 -3.91 -4.81
N TRP A 72 -3.44 -3.36 -4.17
CA TRP A 72 -2.86 -2.07 -4.49
C TRP A 72 -1.35 -2.25 -4.66
N LYS A 73 -0.79 -1.65 -5.72
CA LYS A 73 0.61 -1.78 -6.08
C LYS A 73 1.20 -0.41 -6.40
N LEU A 74 2.40 -0.17 -5.89
CA LEU A 74 3.22 0.99 -6.25
C LEU A 74 4.42 0.56 -7.06
N ASP A 75 4.61 1.19 -8.21
CA ASP A 75 5.83 1.08 -9.00
C ASP A 75 6.67 2.35 -8.82
N LEU A 76 7.80 2.21 -8.11
CA LEU A 76 8.76 3.29 -7.85
C LEU A 76 9.66 3.61 -9.06
N LYS A 77 9.53 2.87 -10.18
CA LYS A 77 10.27 3.03 -11.45
C LYS A 77 11.78 2.78 -11.37
N LYS A 78 12.35 2.73 -10.16
CA LYS A 78 13.74 2.41 -9.86
C LYS A 78 13.78 1.60 -8.56
N THR A 79 14.87 0.89 -8.34
CA THR A 79 15.12 0.21 -7.08
C THR A 79 15.54 1.22 -6.03
N TYR A 80 14.86 1.17 -4.88
CA TYR A 80 15.21 1.94 -3.69
C TYR A 80 15.39 0.98 -2.51
N THR A 81 16.29 1.33 -1.60
CA THR A 81 16.30 0.71 -0.28
C THR A 81 15.09 1.23 0.48
N VAL A 82 14.03 0.42 0.53
CA VAL A 82 12.87 0.66 1.39
C VAL A 82 13.21 0.12 2.75
N ASN A 83 13.04 0.93 3.78
CA ASN A 83 13.37 0.44 5.10
C ASN A 83 12.05 0.04 5.88
N ARG A 84 10.94 0.82 5.98
CA ARG A 84 9.62 0.62 6.73
C ARG A 84 8.52 0.82 5.72
N VAL A 85 7.34 0.56 6.24
CA VAL A 85 6.05 0.61 5.61
C VAL A 85 5.07 1.21 6.65
N THR A 86 4.51 2.40 6.43
CA THR A 86 3.44 3.03 7.24
C THR A 86 2.15 3.18 6.42
N ILE A 87 1.08 2.55 6.90
CA ILE A 87 -0.26 2.57 6.30
C ILE A 87 -1.17 3.49 7.10
N THR A 88 -1.82 4.41 6.41
CA THR A 88 -2.95 5.18 6.95
C THR A 88 -4.23 4.50 6.49
N ASN A 89 -4.98 3.90 7.43
CA ASN A 89 -6.28 3.29 7.12
C ASN A 89 -7.37 4.37 6.98
N ARG A 90 -8.40 4.08 6.19
CA ARG A 90 -9.56 4.97 6.05
C ARG A 90 -10.39 4.96 7.33
N ILE A 91 -10.67 6.14 7.87
CA ILE A 91 -11.63 6.31 8.96
C ILE A 91 -12.99 6.61 8.32
N CYS A 92 -14.01 5.83 8.69
CA CYS A 92 -15.38 6.06 8.26
C CYS A 92 -16.25 6.37 9.47
N GLN A 93 -17.15 7.35 9.32
CA GLN A 93 -18.01 7.79 10.40
C GLN A 93 -19.26 6.91 10.57
N THR A 94 -19.74 6.28 9.48
CA THR A 94 -21.06 5.62 9.44
C THR A 94 -21.00 4.11 9.22
N VAL A 95 -19.95 3.62 8.59
CA VAL A 95 -19.70 2.20 8.35
C VAL A 95 -18.42 1.81 9.07
N ASN A 96 -18.38 0.63 9.68
CA ASN A 96 -17.16 0.09 10.26
C ASN A 96 -16.20 -0.36 9.14
N CYS A 97 -15.67 0.59 8.37
CA CYS A 97 -14.77 0.28 7.25
C CYS A 97 -13.35 -0.01 7.71
N GLU A 98 -13.01 0.31 8.97
CA GLU A 98 -11.66 0.15 9.50
C GLU A 98 -11.23 -1.31 9.53
N ILE A 99 -12.18 -2.24 9.67
CA ILE A 99 -11.90 -3.68 9.67
C ILE A 99 -11.54 -4.24 8.29
N TRP A 100 -11.79 -3.51 7.20
CA TRP A 100 -11.57 -4.04 5.84
C TRP A 100 -10.09 -4.22 5.51
N ILE A 101 -9.19 -3.57 6.24
CA ILE A 101 -7.75 -3.78 6.09
C ILE A 101 -7.23 -4.99 6.87
N ASN A 102 -8.06 -5.62 7.71
CA ASN A 102 -7.62 -6.73 8.54
C ASN A 102 -7.14 -7.90 7.68
N GLY A 103 -5.95 -8.40 8.00
CA GLY A 103 -5.28 -9.45 7.23
C GLY A 103 -4.29 -8.91 6.21
N ALA A 104 -4.34 -7.63 5.83
CA ALA A 104 -3.41 -7.01 4.90
C ALA A 104 -1.95 -7.49 5.07
N VAL A 105 -1.31 -7.95 3.99
CA VAL A 105 0.10 -8.34 4.05
C VAL A 105 0.91 -7.35 3.24
N ILE A 106 2.16 -7.23 3.66
CA ILE A 106 3.17 -6.36 3.09
C ILE A 106 4.22 -7.17 2.32
N ARG A 107 4.36 -6.87 1.02
CA ARG A 107 5.32 -7.44 0.07
C ARG A 107 6.05 -6.33 -0.67
N ILE A 108 7.38 -6.44 -0.70
CA ILE A 108 8.30 -5.48 -1.29
C ILE A 108 9.37 -6.28 -2.02
N GLY A 109 9.64 -5.95 -3.27
CA GLY A 109 10.61 -6.67 -4.10
C GLY A 109 10.78 -6.02 -5.46
N ASN A 110 11.64 -6.62 -6.29
CA ASN A 110 12.00 -6.06 -7.58
C ASN A 110 11.22 -6.69 -8.75
N ASP A 111 10.73 -7.92 -8.60
CA ASP A 111 9.89 -8.58 -9.60
C ASP A 111 8.40 -8.21 -9.45
N PRO A 112 7.78 -7.53 -10.45
CA PRO A 112 6.38 -7.13 -10.39
C PRO A 112 5.40 -8.14 -11.01
N SER A 113 5.87 -9.32 -11.44
CA SER A 113 5.11 -10.29 -12.25
C SER A 113 3.96 -10.96 -11.49
N ASP A 114 4.12 -11.17 -10.18
CA ASP A 114 3.10 -11.72 -9.30
C ASP A 114 2.78 -10.74 -8.17
N VAL A 115 1.57 -10.18 -8.19
CA VAL A 115 1.11 -9.22 -7.17
C VAL A 115 0.58 -9.90 -5.91
N LEU A 116 0.30 -11.20 -5.95
CA LEU A 116 -0.20 -11.99 -4.82
C LEU A 116 0.91 -12.82 -4.16
N GLY A 117 1.95 -13.18 -4.91
CA GLY A 117 3.17 -13.85 -4.45
C GLY A 117 4.25 -12.89 -3.95
N ASN A 118 5.29 -13.44 -3.32
CA ASN A 118 6.45 -12.66 -2.88
C ASN A 118 7.23 -12.14 -4.09
N PRO A 119 7.33 -10.82 -4.29
CA PRO A 119 8.19 -10.25 -5.30
C PRO A 119 9.64 -10.51 -4.88
N VAL A 120 10.38 -11.27 -5.68
CA VAL A 120 11.79 -11.63 -5.42
C VAL A 120 12.72 -10.59 -6.07
#